data_AF-A0AAW0CCV5-F1
#
_entry.id   AF-A0AAW0CCV5-F1
#
_cell.length_a   1.000
_cell.length_b   1.000
_cell.length_c   1.000
_cell.angle_alpha   90.00
_cell.angle_beta   90.00
_cell.angle_gamma   90.00
#
_symmetry.space_group_name_H-M   'P 1'
#
loop_
_entity.id
_entity.type
_entity.pdbx_description
1 polymer ?
#
loop_
_entity_poly.entity_id
_entity_poly.type
_entity_poly.pdbx_seq_one_letter_code
_entity_poly.pdbx_strand_id
1 'polypeptide(L)'
;MSCCYYPAAPQHEHPISMCTSSARELRRPAQRAYPHPSDYAFVPGVYRLPQPPPTPSAILNGAYVGAEECIEYFPRRPQYCGQPCLSISFSVHGHPAPYLKDILKDRVLLDSAHDPIMTDQGWSRTRWILEWPGFDLPMRTLNVARLSRMSLAKEIATCVALFLREAAARPPPLGPDCPWSARNVHFGDVRLVAVNYYRAVWVPIFAFDATA
;
A
#
# COMPACT_ATOMS: atom_id res chain seq x y z
N MET A 1 66.99 9.52 25.35
CA MET A 1 66.93 9.63 23.88
C MET A 1 67.71 8.45 23.32
N SER A 2 67.01 7.40 22.88
CA SER A 2 67.63 6.17 22.38
C SER A 2 67.10 5.89 20.98
N CYS A 3 68.01 5.97 20.00
CA CYS A 3 67.83 5.45 18.65
C CYS A 3 68.03 3.93 18.68
N CYS A 4 67.06 3.17 18.19
CA CYS A 4 67.25 1.77 17.84
C CYS A 4 66.98 1.59 16.35
N TYR A 5 68.05 1.18 15.68
CA TYR A 5 68.17 0.80 14.27
C TYR A 5 67.50 -0.59 14.09
N TYR A 6 66.66 -0.76 13.08
CA TYR A 6 66.16 -2.08 12.66
C TYR A 6 66.66 -2.40 11.23
N PRO A 7 67.26 -3.58 11.00
CA PRO A 7 67.71 -4.00 9.68
C PRO A 7 66.57 -4.55 8.82
N ALA A 8 66.73 -4.39 7.50
CA ALA A 8 65.81 -4.81 6.46
C ALA A 8 65.69 -6.34 6.34
N ALA A 9 64.47 -6.82 6.08
CA ALA A 9 64.16 -8.21 5.78
C ALA A 9 63.80 -8.40 4.29
N PRO A 10 64.04 -9.60 3.72
CA PRO A 10 64.16 -9.80 2.27
C PRO A 10 62.83 -9.93 1.53
N GLN A 11 62.88 -9.60 0.23
CA GLN A 11 61.78 -9.64 -0.73
C GLN A 11 61.39 -11.08 -1.05
N HIS A 12 60.13 -11.44 -0.74
CA HIS A 12 59.49 -12.64 -1.27
C HIS A 12 58.64 -12.25 -2.49
N GLU A 13 59.10 -12.66 -3.66
CA GLU A 13 58.35 -12.58 -4.91
C GLU A 13 57.18 -13.58 -4.86
N HIS A 14 55.96 -13.07 -4.99
CA HIS A 14 54.77 -13.90 -5.19
C HIS A 14 54.43 -14.00 -6.69
N PRO A 15 54.04 -15.19 -7.18
CA PRO A 15 53.68 -15.37 -8.57
C PRO A 15 52.36 -14.65 -8.91
N ILE A 16 52.36 -14.00 -10.06
CA ILE A 16 51.22 -13.34 -10.69
C ILE A 16 50.13 -14.38 -10.95
N SER A 17 49.08 -14.35 -10.12
CA SER A 17 47.84 -15.10 -10.35
C SER A 17 47.05 -14.39 -11.45
N MET A 18 46.88 -15.05 -12.59
CA MET A 18 46.00 -14.59 -13.66
C MET A 18 44.55 -14.60 -13.16
N CYS A 19 43.97 -13.41 -13.00
CA CYS A 19 42.52 -13.26 -12.87
C CYS A 19 41.86 -13.67 -14.19
N THR A 20 41.35 -14.90 -14.23
CA THR A 20 40.36 -15.26 -15.23
C THR A 20 39.11 -14.43 -14.97
N SER A 21 38.78 -13.57 -15.92
CA SER A 21 37.53 -12.83 -15.99
C SER A 21 36.36 -13.81 -16.11
N SER A 22 35.89 -14.30 -14.97
CA SER A 22 34.58 -14.92 -14.85
C SER A 22 33.56 -13.82 -15.12
N ALA A 23 33.08 -13.78 -16.36
CA ALA A 23 31.90 -13.03 -16.72
C ALA A 23 30.78 -13.47 -15.78
N ARG A 24 30.49 -12.63 -14.78
CA ARG A 24 29.28 -12.75 -13.96
C ARG A 24 28.12 -12.66 -14.92
N GLU A 25 27.64 -13.83 -15.31
CA GLU A 25 26.34 -14.04 -15.89
C GLU A 25 25.36 -13.36 -14.94
N LEU A 26 24.89 -12.17 -15.33
CA LEU A 26 23.79 -11.46 -14.71
C LEU A 26 22.61 -12.43 -14.81
N ARG A 27 22.48 -13.30 -13.81
CA ARG A 27 21.31 -14.14 -13.61
C ARG A 27 20.15 -13.17 -13.59
N ARG A 28 19.41 -13.10 -14.71
CA ARG A 28 18.14 -12.40 -14.77
C ARG A 28 17.38 -12.88 -13.53
N PRO A 29 16.94 -12.00 -12.63
CA PRO A 29 16.11 -12.43 -11.52
C PRO A 29 14.98 -13.24 -12.14
N ALA A 30 14.88 -14.51 -11.74
CA ALA A 30 13.82 -15.39 -12.21
C ALA A 30 12.53 -14.57 -12.15
N GLN A 31 11.86 -14.40 -13.29
CA GLN A 31 10.55 -13.77 -13.35
C GLN A 31 9.71 -14.48 -12.28
N ARG A 32 9.49 -13.82 -11.14
CA ARG A 32 8.64 -14.37 -10.09
C ARG A 32 7.31 -14.60 -10.78
N ALA A 33 6.89 -15.86 -10.84
CA ALA A 33 5.58 -16.21 -11.34
C ALA A 33 4.58 -15.32 -10.59
N TYR A 34 3.81 -14.52 -11.34
CA TYR A 34 2.80 -13.69 -10.72
C TYR A 34 1.83 -14.59 -9.95
N PRO A 35 1.37 -14.17 -8.76
CA PRO A 35 0.37 -14.95 -8.02
C PRO A 35 -0.85 -15.16 -8.93
N HIS A 36 -1.30 -16.41 -9.01
CA HIS A 36 -2.42 -16.79 -9.84
C HIS A 36 -3.70 -16.18 -9.26
N PRO A 37 -4.73 -15.84 -10.07
CA PRO A 37 -6.00 -15.32 -9.55
C PRO A 37 -6.64 -16.19 -8.44
N SER A 38 -6.39 -17.50 -8.44
CA SER A 38 -6.83 -18.44 -7.39
C SER A 38 -6.10 -18.26 -6.04
N ASP A 39 -4.98 -17.57 -6.02
CA ASP A 39 -4.24 -17.23 -4.80
C ASP A 39 -4.91 -16.07 -4.06
N TYR A 40 -6.00 -15.49 -4.57
CA TYR A 40 -6.77 -14.45 -3.90
C TYR A 40 -8.01 -15.09 -3.25
N ALA A 41 -8.11 -15.02 -1.92
CA ALA A 41 -9.16 -15.74 -1.17
C ALA A 41 -10.38 -14.87 -0.83
N PHE A 42 -10.33 -13.56 -1.09
CA PHE A 42 -11.49 -12.70 -0.88
C PHE A 42 -12.37 -12.74 -2.14
N VAL A 43 -13.53 -13.37 -2.04
CA VAL A 43 -14.55 -13.27 -3.08
C VAL A 43 -14.97 -11.80 -3.14
N PRO A 44 -14.86 -11.13 -4.29
CA PRO A 44 -15.41 -9.81 -4.47
C PRO A 44 -16.88 -9.83 -4.06
N GLY A 45 -17.23 -8.94 -3.13
CA GLY A 45 -18.59 -8.78 -2.66
C GLY A 45 -18.97 -7.33 -2.79
N VAL A 46 -20.25 -7.09 -3.06
CA VAL A 46 -20.82 -5.75 -2.98
C VAL A 46 -21.20 -5.48 -1.53
N TYR A 47 -20.67 -4.42 -0.96
CA TYR A 47 -20.91 -4.01 0.42
C TYR A 47 -21.61 -2.67 0.44
N ARG A 48 -22.66 -2.57 1.24
CA ARG A 48 -23.33 -1.29 1.51
C ARG A 48 -22.51 -0.50 2.50
N LEU A 49 -22.20 0.74 2.14
CA LEU A 49 -21.59 1.68 3.07
C LEU A 49 -22.63 2.14 4.09
N PRO A 50 -22.28 2.17 5.40
CA PRO A 50 -23.15 2.78 6.39
C PRO A 50 -23.32 4.26 6.05
N GLN A 51 -24.56 4.69 5.90
CA GLN A 51 -24.88 6.10 5.73
C GLN A 51 -24.76 6.80 7.08
N PRO A 52 -24.15 7.99 7.16
CA PRO A 52 -24.19 8.77 8.39
C PRO A 52 -25.65 9.10 8.72
N PRO A 53 -25.99 9.22 10.02
CA PRO A 53 -27.34 9.58 10.41
C PRO A 53 -27.70 10.94 9.79
N PRO A 54 -28.94 11.09 9.27
CA PRO A 54 -29.37 12.36 8.69
C PRO A 54 -29.28 13.49 9.72
N THR A 55 -28.77 14.64 9.30
CA THR A 55 -28.89 15.84 10.12
C THR A 55 -30.32 16.38 10.05
N PRO A 56 -30.86 16.99 11.12
CA PRO A 56 -32.18 17.62 11.07
C PRO A 56 -32.31 18.61 9.90
N SER A 57 -31.25 19.38 9.63
CA SER A 57 -31.21 20.31 8.49
C SER A 57 -31.34 19.62 7.14
N ALA A 58 -30.66 18.47 6.94
CA ALA A 58 -30.74 17.70 5.70
C ALA A 58 -32.13 17.08 5.47
N ILE A 59 -32.84 16.74 6.55
CA ILE A 59 -34.24 16.28 6.49
C ILE A 59 -35.13 17.45 6.08
N LEU A 60 -35.00 18.60 6.77
CA LEU A 60 -35.88 19.75 6.59
C LEU A 60 -35.75 20.42 5.22
N ASN A 61 -34.56 20.42 4.62
CA ASN A 61 -34.33 21.00 3.29
C ASN A 61 -34.45 19.99 2.14
N GLY A 62 -34.78 18.72 2.43
CA GLY A 62 -34.88 17.66 1.43
C GLY A 62 -33.55 17.21 0.81
N ALA A 63 -32.40 17.66 1.35
CA ALA A 63 -31.08 17.26 0.86
C ALA A 63 -30.70 15.83 1.30
N TYR A 64 -31.41 15.24 2.25
CA TYR A 64 -31.21 13.84 2.62
C TYR A 64 -31.74 12.92 1.52
N VAL A 65 -30.82 12.49 0.66
CA VAL A 65 -31.06 11.41 -0.30
C VAL A 65 -30.55 10.15 0.36
N GLY A 66 -31.45 9.27 0.81
CA GLY A 66 -31.12 7.97 1.38
C GLY A 66 -30.57 6.98 0.34
N ALA A 67 -29.65 7.43 -0.52
CA ALA A 67 -29.04 6.60 -1.54
C ALA A 67 -28.12 5.60 -0.85
N GLU A 68 -28.35 4.31 -1.12
CA GLU A 68 -27.43 3.26 -0.71
C GLU A 68 -26.17 3.38 -1.58
N GLU A 69 -25.06 3.85 -0.98
CA GLU A 69 -23.75 3.71 -1.62
C GLU A 69 -23.26 2.27 -1.46
N CYS A 70 -23.03 1.60 -2.59
CA CYS A 70 -22.46 0.27 -2.64
C CYS A 70 -21.03 0.36 -3.13
N ILE A 71 -20.12 -0.36 -2.48
CA ILE A 71 -18.73 -0.49 -2.89
C ILE A 71 -18.35 -1.96 -3.07
N GLU A 72 -17.36 -2.21 -3.92
CA GLU A 72 -16.78 -3.52 -4.13
C GLU A 72 -15.30 -3.49 -3.74
N TYR A 73 -14.90 -4.36 -2.82
CA TYR A 73 -13.51 -4.43 -2.37
C TYR A 73 -12.59 -5.06 -3.41
N PHE A 74 -11.36 -4.57 -3.45
CA PHE A 74 -10.30 -5.24 -4.21
C PHE A 74 -10.04 -6.65 -3.65
N PRO A 75 -9.82 -7.66 -4.50
CA PRO A 75 -9.35 -8.96 -4.07
C PRO A 75 -8.07 -8.85 -3.26
N ARG A 76 -7.93 -9.69 -2.24
CA ARG A 76 -6.75 -9.73 -1.37
C ARG A 76 -6.11 -11.10 -1.28
N ARG A 77 -4.80 -11.13 -1.04
CA ARG A 77 -4.08 -12.38 -0.74
C ARG A 77 -4.64 -13.04 0.53
N PRO A 78 -4.62 -14.37 0.65
CA PRO A 78 -5.39 -15.12 1.65
C PRO A 78 -4.88 -14.86 3.06
N GLN A 79 -3.58 -14.64 3.19
CA GLN A 79 -2.92 -14.22 4.42
C GLN A 79 -3.42 -12.89 5.00
N TYR A 80 -4.15 -12.09 4.22
CA TYR A 80 -4.74 -10.81 4.62
C TYR A 80 -6.28 -10.83 4.59
N CYS A 81 -6.91 -12.00 4.43
CA CYS A 81 -8.37 -12.14 4.42
C CYS A 81 -8.97 -12.45 5.79
N GLY A 82 -8.15 -12.77 6.79
CA GLY A 82 -8.59 -13.04 8.16
C GLY A 82 -9.00 -11.78 8.95
N GLN A 83 -9.32 -11.97 10.22
CA GLN A 83 -9.57 -10.86 11.15
C GLN A 83 -8.27 -10.10 11.44
N PRO A 84 -8.22 -8.78 11.21
CA PRO A 84 -7.03 -7.98 11.51
C PRO A 84 -6.83 -7.83 13.01
N CYS A 85 -5.58 -7.67 13.45
CA CYS A 85 -5.26 -7.38 14.84
C CYS A 85 -5.64 -5.94 15.22
N LEU A 86 -5.45 -5.00 14.30
CA LEU A 86 -5.82 -3.59 14.42
C LEU A 86 -6.36 -3.10 13.09
N SER A 87 -7.26 -2.12 13.11
CA SER A 87 -7.79 -1.50 11.91
C SER A 87 -7.95 0.01 12.12
N ILE A 88 -7.58 0.77 11.10
CA ILE A 88 -7.77 2.22 11.04
C ILE A 88 -8.72 2.48 9.87
N SER A 89 -9.94 2.90 10.17
CA SER A 89 -10.94 3.27 9.15
C SER A 89 -10.80 4.74 8.76
N PHE A 90 -11.15 5.06 7.51
CA PHE A 90 -11.11 6.42 6.98
C PHE A 90 -12.50 6.89 6.61
N SER A 91 -12.84 8.11 7.03
CA SER A 91 -14.11 8.77 6.72
C SER A 91 -13.92 10.28 6.57
N VAL A 92 -14.88 10.92 5.92
CA VAL A 92 -14.98 12.37 5.75
C VAL A 92 -16.41 12.78 6.10
N HIS A 93 -16.57 13.57 7.17
CA HIS A 93 -17.89 13.96 7.67
C HIS A 93 -18.79 12.74 7.98
N GLY A 94 -18.20 11.67 8.51
CA GLY A 94 -18.89 10.42 8.79
C GLY A 94 -19.14 9.53 7.57
N HIS A 95 -18.87 10.00 6.34
CA HIS A 95 -18.96 9.16 5.14
C HIS A 95 -17.71 8.31 5.00
N PRO A 96 -17.82 6.97 5.00
CA PRO A 96 -16.67 6.08 4.92
C PRO A 96 -16.06 6.06 3.52
N ALA A 97 -14.85 5.52 3.44
CA ALA A 97 -14.17 5.20 2.19
C ALA A 97 -13.96 6.41 1.26
N PRO A 98 -13.26 7.47 1.68
CA PRO A 98 -12.96 8.62 0.80
C PRO A 98 -12.17 8.22 -0.44
N TYR A 99 -12.38 8.92 -1.55
CA TYR A 99 -11.60 8.73 -2.77
C TYR A 99 -10.15 9.17 -2.60
N LEU A 100 -9.22 8.35 -3.07
CA LEU A 100 -7.79 8.67 -3.04
C LEU A 100 -7.46 9.96 -3.81
N LYS A 101 -8.17 10.24 -4.90
CA LYS A 101 -7.99 11.48 -5.67
C LYS A 101 -8.23 12.74 -4.85
N ASP A 102 -9.20 12.71 -3.95
CA ASP A 102 -9.62 13.89 -3.19
C ASP A 102 -8.70 14.09 -1.98
N ILE A 103 -8.24 12.99 -1.36
CA ILE A 103 -7.20 13.01 -0.33
C ILE A 103 -5.89 13.58 -0.90
N LEU A 104 -5.44 13.08 -2.07
CA LEU A 104 -4.18 13.49 -2.67
C LEU A 104 -4.19 14.97 -3.12
N LYS A 105 -5.36 15.48 -3.53
CA LYS A 105 -5.54 16.87 -3.98
C LYS A 105 -5.92 17.84 -2.86
N ASP A 106 -5.91 17.39 -1.60
CA ASP A 106 -6.31 18.22 -0.46
C ASP A 106 -7.73 18.79 -0.57
N ARG A 107 -8.63 18.06 -1.23
CA ARG A 107 -10.04 18.46 -1.41
C ARG A 107 -10.94 18.06 -0.24
N VAL A 108 -10.48 17.11 0.58
CA VAL A 108 -11.20 16.62 1.74
C VAL A 108 -10.30 16.60 2.96
N LEU A 109 -10.89 16.85 4.13
CA LEU A 109 -10.25 16.66 5.43
C LEU A 109 -10.85 15.42 6.07
N LEU A 110 -10.00 14.47 6.46
CA LEU A 110 -10.44 13.24 7.11
C LEU A 110 -10.95 13.52 8.53
N ASP A 111 -11.91 12.72 8.97
CA ASP A 111 -12.32 12.72 10.37
C ASP A 111 -11.12 12.29 11.22
N SER A 112 -10.82 13.06 12.27
CA SER A 112 -9.61 12.88 13.09
C SER A 112 -8.30 12.98 12.28
N ALA A 113 -8.24 13.86 11.28
CA ALA A 113 -7.09 14.02 10.38
C ALA A 113 -5.74 14.17 11.10
N HIS A 114 -5.72 14.91 12.21
CA HIS A 114 -4.51 15.24 12.97
C HIS A 114 -4.23 14.28 14.12
N ASP A 115 -5.13 13.33 14.39
CA ASP A 115 -4.94 12.38 15.46
C ASP A 115 -3.70 11.54 15.16
N PRO A 116 -2.78 11.42 16.14
CA PRO A 116 -1.64 10.55 15.99
C PRO A 116 -2.14 9.12 15.84
N ILE A 117 -1.62 8.40 14.85
CA ILE A 117 -1.96 7.00 14.65
C ILE A 117 -0.82 6.12 15.13
N MET A 118 -1.16 5.01 15.79
CA MET A 118 -0.21 3.98 16.25
C MET A 118 0.79 4.46 17.33
N THR A 119 0.68 5.69 17.84
CA THR A 119 1.54 6.19 18.94
C THR A 119 1.34 5.41 20.23
N ASP A 120 0.10 5.03 20.51
CA ASP A 120 -0.26 4.31 21.74
C ASP A 120 0.29 2.87 21.76
N GLN A 121 0.77 2.39 20.61
CA GLN A 121 1.39 1.07 20.47
C GLN A 121 2.88 1.07 20.84
N GLY A 122 3.47 2.25 21.13
CA GLY A 122 4.89 2.39 21.46
C GLY A 122 5.83 2.12 20.28
N TRP A 123 5.32 2.11 19.04
CA TRP A 123 6.12 1.84 17.85
C TRP A 123 6.83 3.10 17.36
N SER A 124 8.13 3.01 17.12
CA SER A 124 8.88 4.06 16.42
C SER A 124 8.83 3.88 14.91
N ARG A 125 8.78 2.63 14.45
CA ARG A 125 8.70 2.24 13.04
C ARG A 125 7.80 1.02 12.90
N THR A 126 7.11 0.94 11.77
CA THR A 126 6.34 -0.25 11.39
C THR A 126 6.50 -0.54 9.91
N ARG A 127 5.92 -1.63 9.43
CA ARG A 127 5.98 -2.04 8.03
C ARG A 127 4.59 -1.99 7.42
N TRP A 128 4.52 -1.60 6.16
CA TRP A 128 3.31 -1.69 5.38
C TRP A 128 3.62 -2.18 3.97
N ILE A 129 2.60 -2.73 3.32
CA ILE A 129 2.68 -3.18 1.94
C ILE A 129 1.45 -2.68 1.20
N LEU A 130 1.66 -2.11 0.02
CA LEU A 130 0.58 -1.87 -0.92
C LEU A 130 0.25 -3.22 -1.56
N GLU A 131 -0.98 -3.68 -1.40
CA GLU A 131 -1.44 -4.92 -2.02
C GLU A 131 -2.32 -4.59 -3.23
N TRP A 132 -2.03 -5.23 -4.36
CA TRP A 132 -2.80 -5.06 -5.58
C TRP A 132 -2.89 -6.39 -6.33
N PRO A 133 -4.08 -6.78 -6.82
CA PRO A 133 -4.27 -8.02 -7.57
C PRO A 133 -3.26 -8.23 -8.70
N GLY A 134 -2.54 -9.36 -8.64
CA GLY A 134 -1.53 -9.77 -9.61
C GLY A 134 -0.16 -9.13 -9.46
N PHE A 135 0.05 -8.19 -8.52
CA PHE A 135 1.35 -7.54 -8.32
C PHE A 135 2.02 -7.96 -7.01
N ASP A 136 3.35 -8.13 -7.06
CA ASP A 136 4.19 -8.29 -5.88
C ASP A 136 4.95 -6.99 -5.61
N LEU A 137 4.39 -6.18 -4.73
CA LEU A 137 4.90 -4.85 -4.43
C LEU A 137 5.82 -4.89 -3.20
N PRO A 138 6.89 -4.07 -3.19
CA PRO A 138 7.85 -4.08 -2.09
C PRO A 138 7.22 -3.57 -0.80
N MET A 139 7.55 -4.25 0.30
CA MET A 139 7.24 -3.78 1.64
C MET A 139 8.03 -2.50 1.96
N ARG A 140 7.39 -1.58 2.66
CA ARG A 140 7.93 -0.27 3.04
C ARG A 140 7.94 -0.11 4.55
N THR A 141 8.82 0.74 5.05
CA THR A 141 8.86 1.12 6.46
C THR A 141 8.16 2.46 6.66
N LEU A 142 7.23 2.52 7.61
CA LEU A 142 6.60 3.75 8.08
C LEU A 142 7.30 4.24 9.33
N ASN A 143 7.55 5.55 9.40
CA ASN A 143 7.96 6.21 10.63
C ASN A 143 6.71 6.64 11.38
N VAL A 144 6.48 6.04 12.55
CA VAL A 144 5.23 6.18 13.32
C VAL A 144 5.23 7.42 14.20
N ALA A 145 6.41 7.92 14.61
CA ALA A 145 6.55 8.90 15.68
C ALA A 145 5.77 10.21 15.48
N ARG A 146 5.39 10.56 14.24
CA ARG A 146 4.60 11.74 13.89
C ARG A 146 3.56 11.46 12.81
N LEU A 147 3.18 10.20 12.65
CA LEU A 147 2.24 9.83 11.61
C LEU A 147 0.83 10.21 12.07
N SER A 148 0.23 11.16 11.37
CA SER A 148 -1.20 11.48 11.53
C SER A 148 -2.03 10.61 10.58
N ARG A 149 -3.33 10.51 10.86
CA ARG A 149 -4.28 9.82 9.96
C ARG A 149 -4.24 10.39 8.54
N MET A 150 -4.21 11.72 8.42
CA MET A 150 -4.10 12.40 7.13
C MET A 150 -2.77 12.12 6.42
N SER A 151 -1.66 12.18 7.16
CA SER A 151 -0.34 11.89 6.58
C SER A 151 -0.25 10.47 6.05
N LEU A 152 -0.78 9.47 6.77
CA LEU A 152 -0.82 8.09 6.29
C LEU A 152 -1.68 7.94 5.04
N ALA A 153 -2.89 8.51 5.03
CA ALA A 153 -3.79 8.43 3.88
C ALA A 153 -3.16 9.05 2.62
N LYS A 154 -2.48 10.20 2.76
CA LYS A 154 -1.74 10.83 1.65
C LYS A 154 -0.56 9.98 1.17
N GLU A 155 0.18 9.34 2.08
CA GLU A 155 1.27 8.43 1.70
C GLU A 155 0.74 7.25 0.89
N ILE A 156 -0.38 6.66 1.32
CA ILE A 156 -1.07 5.59 0.59
C ILE A 156 -1.53 6.08 -0.78
N ALA A 157 -2.25 7.21 -0.84
CA ALA A 157 -2.75 7.79 -2.08
C ALA A 157 -1.62 8.07 -3.08
N THR A 158 -0.50 8.62 -2.60
CA THR A 158 0.70 8.87 -3.41
C THR A 158 1.29 7.57 -3.95
N CYS A 159 1.43 6.55 -3.11
CA CYS A 159 1.96 5.25 -3.53
C CYS A 159 1.07 4.57 -4.58
N VAL A 160 -0.26 4.63 -4.43
CA VAL A 160 -1.21 4.08 -5.40
C VAL A 160 -1.13 4.84 -6.72
N ALA A 161 -1.10 6.17 -6.69
CA ALA A 161 -1.00 6.99 -7.91
C ALA A 161 0.29 6.68 -8.70
N LEU A 162 1.42 6.57 -8.01
CA LEU A 162 2.69 6.19 -8.62
C LEU A 162 2.65 4.76 -9.18
N PHE A 163 2.11 3.81 -8.40
CA PHE A 163 1.96 2.42 -8.81
C PHE A 163 1.11 2.29 -10.08
N LEU A 164 -0.08 2.88 -10.12
CA LEU A 164 -0.98 2.78 -11.28
C LEU A 164 -0.35 3.38 -12.53
N ARG A 165 0.35 4.52 -12.40
CA ARG A 165 1.11 5.12 -13.50
C ARG A 165 2.19 4.19 -14.04
N GLU A 166 2.93 3.50 -13.17
CA GLU A 166 3.97 2.54 -13.58
C GLU A 166 3.38 1.24 -14.12
N ALA A 167 2.29 0.76 -13.55
CA ALA A 167 1.63 -0.48 -13.92
C ALA A 167 0.98 -0.40 -15.31
N ALA A 168 0.50 0.78 -15.71
CA ALA A 168 -0.03 1.02 -17.05
C ALA A 168 0.97 0.66 -18.17
N ALA A 169 2.27 0.82 -17.92
CA ALA A 169 3.33 0.49 -18.88
C ALA A 169 3.71 -1.00 -18.90
N ARG A 170 3.28 -1.81 -17.93
CA ARG A 170 3.66 -3.23 -17.80
C ARG A 170 2.56 -4.14 -18.35
N PRO A 171 2.89 -5.32 -18.91
CA PRO A 171 1.88 -6.33 -19.25
C PRO A 171 1.05 -6.66 -18.00
N PRO A 172 -0.28 -6.72 -18.11
CA PRO A 172 -1.11 -6.98 -16.95
C PRO A 172 -0.85 -8.41 -16.49
N PRO A 173 -0.56 -8.64 -15.20
CA PRO A 173 -0.37 -9.99 -14.67
C PRO A 173 -1.69 -10.78 -14.63
N LEU A 174 -2.81 -10.07 -14.61
CA LEU A 174 -4.16 -10.60 -14.76
C LEU A 174 -4.61 -10.43 -16.22
N GLY A 175 -5.53 -11.27 -16.69
CA GLY A 175 -6.11 -11.13 -18.03
C GLY A 175 -6.68 -9.72 -18.28
N PRO A 176 -6.75 -9.29 -19.55
CA PRO A 176 -7.18 -7.93 -19.91
C PRO A 176 -8.61 -7.60 -19.44
N ASP A 177 -9.47 -8.61 -19.32
CA ASP A 177 -10.87 -8.47 -18.91
C ASP A 177 -11.05 -8.41 -17.38
N CYS A 178 -9.96 -8.46 -16.61
CA CYS A 178 -10.01 -8.45 -15.16
C CYS A 178 -10.32 -7.03 -14.64
N PRO A 179 -11.45 -6.79 -13.96
CA PRO A 179 -11.86 -5.42 -13.60
C PRO A 179 -10.90 -4.75 -12.60
N TRP A 180 -10.23 -5.53 -11.76
CA TRP A 180 -9.22 -5.06 -10.79
C TRP A 180 -7.82 -4.89 -11.39
N SER A 181 -7.64 -5.19 -12.68
CA SER A 181 -6.36 -4.98 -13.36
C SER A 181 -5.96 -3.51 -13.23
N ALA A 182 -4.71 -3.25 -12.85
CA ALA A 182 -4.19 -1.88 -12.70
C ALA A 182 -4.33 -1.03 -13.97
N ARG A 183 -4.51 -1.65 -15.14
CA ARG A 183 -4.79 -0.95 -16.42
C ARG A 183 -6.23 -0.47 -16.56
N ASN A 184 -7.17 -1.19 -15.96
CA ASN A 184 -8.61 -0.92 -16.06
C ASN A 184 -9.09 -0.01 -14.92
N VAL A 185 -8.29 0.15 -13.88
CA VAL A 185 -8.63 0.98 -12.71
C VAL A 185 -8.10 2.40 -12.90
N HIS A 186 -9.02 3.36 -12.95
CA HIS A 186 -8.65 4.78 -12.84
C HIS A 186 -8.42 5.14 -11.38
N PHE A 187 -7.32 5.86 -11.10
CA PHE A 187 -6.99 6.35 -9.76
C PHE A 187 -8.13 7.19 -9.13
N GLY A 188 -8.93 7.87 -9.97
CA GLY A 188 -10.05 8.67 -9.54
C GLY A 188 -11.19 7.89 -8.88
N ASP A 189 -11.26 6.58 -9.11
CA ASP A 189 -12.37 5.74 -8.71
C ASP A 189 -11.99 4.83 -7.52
N VAL A 190 -10.72 4.90 -7.07
CA VAL A 190 -10.23 4.13 -5.94
C VAL A 190 -10.58 4.83 -4.63
N ARG A 191 -11.32 4.12 -3.77
CA ARG A 191 -11.69 4.53 -2.42
C ARG A 191 -10.77 3.87 -1.39
N LEU A 192 -10.35 4.61 -0.37
CA LEU A 192 -9.56 4.09 0.77
C LEU A 192 -10.48 3.78 1.95
N VAL A 193 -10.76 2.51 2.19
CA VAL A 193 -11.70 2.09 3.23
C VAL A 193 -11.03 2.08 4.60
N ALA A 194 -9.93 1.34 4.71
CA ALA A 194 -9.24 1.10 5.96
C ALA A 194 -7.76 0.78 5.73
N VAL A 195 -7.00 0.70 6.81
CA VAL A 195 -5.65 0.12 6.86
C VAL A 195 -5.63 -0.89 7.99
N ASN A 196 -5.37 -2.15 7.65
CA ASN A 196 -5.48 -3.29 8.54
C ASN A 196 -4.11 -3.84 8.91
N TYR A 197 -3.91 -4.18 10.18
CA TYR A 197 -2.67 -4.76 10.67
C TYR A 197 -2.78 -6.29 10.73
N TYR A 198 -1.92 -6.96 9.97
CA TYR A 198 -1.81 -8.42 9.91
C TYR A 198 -0.35 -8.83 10.12
N ARG A 199 -0.08 -9.68 11.11
CA ARG A 199 1.24 -10.35 11.28
C ARG A 199 2.44 -9.39 11.13
N ALA A 200 2.40 -8.26 11.83
CA ALA A 200 3.44 -7.22 11.78
C ALA A 200 3.60 -6.46 10.45
N VAL A 201 2.52 -6.35 9.67
CA VAL A 201 2.44 -5.58 8.44
C VAL A 201 1.08 -4.88 8.33
N TRP A 202 1.08 -3.60 7.98
CA TRP A 202 -0.13 -2.85 7.62
C TRP A 202 -0.46 -3.02 6.14
N VAL A 203 -1.73 -3.24 5.84
CA VAL A 203 -2.25 -3.47 4.49
C VAL A 203 -3.46 -2.54 4.27
N PRO A 204 -3.36 -1.56 3.35
CA PRO A 204 -4.50 -0.76 2.95
C PRO A 204 -5.59 -1.60 2.30
N ILE A 205 -6.84 -1.21 2.53
CA ILE A 205 -8.04 -1.83 1.99
C ILE A 205 -8.68 -0.84 1.02
N PHE A 206 -8.77 -1.25 -0.23
CA PHE A 206 -9.35 -0.43 -1.31
C PHE A 206 -10.68 -0.99 -1.77
N ALA A 207 -11.47 -0.11 -2.35
CA ALA A 207 -12.71 -0.45 -3.03
C ALA A 207 -12.96 0.49 -4.21
N PHE A 208 -13.93 0.14 -5.05
CA PHE A 208 -14.53 1.01 -6.07
C PHE A 208 -16.04 1.03 -5.88
N ASP A 209 -16.73 1.98 -6.50
CA ASP A 209 -18.20 2.03 -6.46
C ASP A 209 -18.77 0.85 -7.25
N ALA A 210 -19.64 0.07 -6.62
CA ALA A 210 -20.31 -1.03 -7.31
C ALA A 210 -21.31 -0.43 -8.30
N THR A 211 -21.19 -0.80 -9.57
CA THR A 211 -22.22 -0.48 -10.57
C THR A 211 -23.52 -1.18 -10.16
N ALA A 212 -24.56 -0.39 -9.90
CA ALA A 212 -25.91 -0.87 -9.62
C ALA A 212 -26.52 -1.62 -10.82
#